data_AF-A0A7X3Z002-F1
#
_entry.id   AF-A0A7X3Z002-F1
#
_cell.length_a   1.000
_cell.length_b   1.000
_cell.length_c   1.000
_cell.angle_alpha   90.00
_cell.angle_beta   90.00
_cell.angle_gamma   90.00
#
_symmetry.space_group_name_H-M   'P 1'
#
loop_
_entity.id
_entity.type
_entity.pdbx_description
1 polymer ?
#
loop_
_entity_poly.entity_id
_entity_poly.type
_entity_poly.pdbx_seq_one_letter_code
_entity_poly.pdbx_strand_id
1 'polypeptide(L)'
;MVDAPEYEAQKQSLKFALLDGWDPVSLRKTINESQRRRLSIHKATGGVPTYVNISRIDDEHRYVRNAGAADTKAKARLPYVAPVKPDIKAKG
;
A
#
# COMPACT_ATOMS: atom_id res chain seq x y z
N MET A 1 25.32 -11.27 -40.58
CA MET A 1 25.12 -12.23 -39.47
C MET A 1 25.97 -11.78 -38.30
N VAL A 2 25.48 -11.80 -37.07
CA VAL A 2 26.23 -11.26 -35.91
C VAL A 2 27.52 -12.06 -35.67
N ASP A 3 27.59 -13.32 -36.09
CA ASP A 3 28.75 -14.20 -35.94
C ASP A 3 29.81 -14.12 -37.03
N ALA A 4 29.78 -13.06 -37.83
CA ALA A 4 30.80 -12.84 -38.84
C ALA A 4 32.13 -12.35 -38.18
N PRO A 5 33.29 -12.84 -38.63
CA PRO A 5 34.59 -12.61 -37.98
C PRO A 5 35.00 -11.13 -37.95
N GLU A 6 34.52 -10.32 -38.89
CA GLU A 6 34.75 -8.87 -38.94
C GLU A 6 34.16 -8.11 -37.73
N TYR A 7 33.21 -8.70 -37.01
CA TYR A 7 32.58 -8.09 -35.83
C TYR A 7 33.17 -8.57 -34.49
N GLU A 8 34.15 -9.48 -34.49
CA GLU A 8 34.66 -10.04 -33.23
C GLU A 8 35.29 -8.99 -32.30
N ALA A 9 36.05 -8.03 -32.86
CA ALA A 9 36.62 -6.95 -32.06
C ALA A 9 35.53 -6.09 -31.38
N GLN A 10 34.46 -5.76 -32.11
CA GLN A 10 33.34 -4.98 -31.58
C GLN A 10 32.56 -5.78 -30.52
N LYS A 11 32.36 -7.08 -30.73
CA LYS A 11 31.72 -7.95 -29.73
C LYS A 11 32.51 -8.00 -28.43
N GLN A 12 33.83 -8.12 -28.49
CA GLN A 12 34.66 -8.16 -27.28
C GLN A 12 34.59 -6.83 -26.52
N SER A 13 34.65 -5.70 -27.23
CA SER A 13 34.48 -4.38 -26.63
C SER A 13 33.11 -4.23 -25.93
N LEU A 14 32.04 -4.69 -26.58
CA LEU A 14 30.69 -4.65 -26.03
C LEU A 14 30.52 -5.58 -24.83
N LYS A 15 31.09 -6.80 -24.89
CA LYS A 15 31.10 -7.74 -23.76
C LYS A 15 31.82 -7.16 -22.55
N PHE A 16 32.96 -6.50 -22.77
CA PHE A 16 33.69 -5.84 -21.70
C PHE A 16 32.84 -4.73 -21.06
N ALA A 17 32.29 -3.82 -21.87
CA ALA A 17 31.43 -2.75 -21.38
C ALA A 17 30.16 -3.26 -20.67
N LEU A 18 29.61 -4.39 -21.13
CA LEU A 18 28.44 -5.02 -20.51
C LEU A 18 28.74 -5.60 -19.12
N LEU A 19 29.92 -6.17 -18.94
CA LEU A 19 30.33 -6.85 -17.70
C LEU A 19 31.05 -5.90 -16.72
N ASP A 20 31.40 -4.69 -17.14
CA ASP A 20 31.94 -3.67 -16.25
C ASP A 20 30.89 -3.23 -15.23
N GLY A 21 31.19 -3.46 -13.94
CA GLY A 21 30.26 -3.20 -12.84
C GLY A 21 29.03 -4.11 -12.78
N TRP A 22 28.89 -5.09 -13.67
CA TRP A 22 27.76 -6.03 -13.70
C TRP A 22 28.21 -7.49 -13.73
N ASP A 23 27.98 -8.20 -12.62
CA ASP A 23 28.18 -9.64 -12.53
C ASP A 23 26.84 -10.40 -12.71
N PRO A 24 26.56 -10.94 -13.91
CA PRO A 24 25.34 -11.71 -14.16
C PRO A 24 25.25 -13.01 -13.37
N VAL A 25 26.39 -13.60 -12.99
CA VAL A 25 26.44 -14.88 -12.26
C VAL A 25 26.02 -14.65 -10.82
N SER A 26 26.61 -13.64 -10.16
CA SER A 26 26.20 -13.23 -8.81
C SER A 26 24.73 -12.80 -8.77
N LEU A 27 24.29 -11.98 -9.73
CA LEU A 27 22.90 -11.53 -9.80
C LEU A 27 21.92 -12.71 -9.94
N ARG A 28 22.22 -13.68 -10.81
CA ARG A 28 21.40 -14.90 -10.96
C ARG A 28 21.29 -15.68 -9.66
N LYS A 29 22.39 -15.80 -8.91
CA LYS A 29 22.38 -16.46 -7.60
C LYS A 29 21.44 -15.73 -6.63
N THR A 30 21.56 -14.42 -6.51
CA THR A 30 20.69 -13.61 -5.64
C THR A 30 19.21 -13.72 -6.04
N ILE A 31 18.90 -13.69 -7.34
CA ILE A 31 17.52 -13.86 -7.84
C ILE A 31 16.98 -15.23 -7.44
N ASN A 32 17.73 -16.30 -7.68
CA ASN A 32 17.30 -17.66 -7.36
C ASN A 32 17.06 -17.86 -5.85
N GLU A 33 17.96 -17.34 -5.01
CA GLU A 33 17.81 -17.38 -3.55
C GLU A 33 16.57 -16.60 -3.10
N SER A 34 16.35 -15.40 -3.64
CA SER A 34 15.17 -14.59 -3.33
C SER A 34 13.87 -15.29 -3.78
N GLN A 35 13.86 -15.92 -4.96
CA GLN A 35 12.68 -16.63 -5.47
C GLN A 35 12.36 -17.84 -4.61
N ARG A 36 13.36 -18.65 -4.26
CA ARG A 36 13.20 -19.82 -3.38
C ARG A 36 12.63 -19.42 -2.02
N ARG A 37 13.16 -18.34 -1.42
CA ARG A 37 12.67 -17.83 -0.14
C ARG A 37 11.22 -17.37 -0.23
N ARG A 38 10.87 -16.55 -1.24
CA ARG A 38 9.50 -16.05 -1.42
C ARG A 38 8.51 -17.19 -1.66
N LEU A 39 8.88 -18.17 -2.48
CA LEU A 39 8.04 -19.35 -2.73
C LEU A 39 7.82 -20.17 -1.46
N SER A 40 8.88 -20.38 -0.66
CA SER A 40 8.77 -21.09 0.63
C SER A 40 7.83 -20.37 1.59
N ILE A 41 7.99 -19.06 1.77
CA ILE A 41 7.10 -18.24 2.62
C ILE A 41 5.67 -18.31 2.11
N HIS A 42 5.45 -18.12 0.81
CA HIS A 42 4.11 -18.17 0.20
C HIS A 42 3.44 -19.53 0.42
N LYS A 43 4.17 -20.64 0.21
CA LYS A 43 3.65 -21.99 0.44
C LYS A 43 3.28 -22.24 1.90
N ALA A 44 4.08 -21.74 2.85
CA ALA A 44 3.81 -21.90 4.29
C ALA A 44 2.64 -21.04 4.77
N THR A 45 2.45 -19.86 4.18
CA THR A 45 1.47 -18.85 4.63
C THR A 45 0.15 -18.88 3.87
N GLY A 46 0.09 -19.55 2.71
CA GLY A 46 -1.06 -19.46 1.81
C GLY A 46 -1.34 -18.04 1.31
N GLY A 47 -0.35 -17.14 1.38
CA GLY A 47 -0.51 -15.73 1.00
C GLY A 47 -1.08 -14.82 2.10
N VAL A 48 -1.13 -15.28 3.36
CA VAL A 48 -1.61 -14.49 4.52
C VAL A 48 -0.45 -14.17 5.49
N PRO A 49 -0.29 -12.92 5.97
CA PRO A 49 -1.14 -11.77 5.75
C PRO A 49 -0.96 -11.15 4.36
N THR A 50 -2.02 -10.49 3.86
CA THR A 50 -1.90 -9.65 2.67
C THR A 50 -1.22 -8.34 3.04
N TYR A 51 -0.33 -7.86 2.18
CA TYR A 51 0.29 -6.53 2.31
C TYR A 51 -0.39 -5.48 1.43
N VAL A 52 -1.54 -5.83 0.84
CA VAL A 52 -2.40 -4.87 0.17
C VAL A 52 -2.81 -3.80 1.18
N ASN A 53 -2.67 -2.54 0.81
CA ASN A 53 -3.14 -1.43 1.63
C ASN A 53 -4.66 -1.56 1.84
N ILE A 54 -5.08 -1.80 3.07
CA ILE A 54 -6.49 -1.83 3.44
C ILE A 54 -6.84 -0.45 3.98
N SER A 55 -7.55 0.35 3.18
CA SER A 55 -8.24 1.54 3.69
C SER A 55 -9.46 1.10 4.47
N ARG A 56 -9.39 1.15 5.81
CA ARG A 56 -10.55 0.89 6.67
C ARG A 56 -11.36 2.16 6.80
N ILE A 57 -12.39 2.25 5.97
CA ILE A 57 -13.37 3.33 6.00
C ILE A 57 -14.43 2.98 7.06
N ASP A 58 -14.03 2.90 8.34
CA ASP A 58 -14.99 2.96 9.45
C ASP A 58 -15.53 4.40 9.64
N ASP A 59 -15.75 5.10 8.52
CA ASP A 59 -16.72 6.21 8.41
C ASP A 59 -18.15 5.71 8.63
N GLU A 60 -18.40 4.39 8.59
CA GLU A 60 -19.73 3.84 8.86
C GLU A 60 -20.24 4.09 10.28
N HIS A 61 -19.33 4.25 11.25
CA HIS A 61 -19.64 4.56 12.67
C HIS A 61 -19.14 5.93 13.13
N ARG A 62 -18.49 6.70 12.26
CA ARG A 62 -17.86 7.98 12.62
C ARG A 62 -18.86 9.13 12.76
N TYR A 63 -20.03 9.04 12.13
CA TYR A 63 -21.06 10.07 12.17
C TYR A 63 -22.45 9.55 12.58
N VAL A 64 -23.23 10.46 13.17
CA VAL A 64 -24.59 10.26 13.69
C VAL A 64 -25.55 9.95 12.56
N ARG A 65 -26.14 8.75 12.54
CA ARG A 65 -27.21 8.39 11.59
C ARG A 65 -28.55 8.99 12.02
N ASN A 66 -29.46 9.19 11.06
CA ASN A 66 -30.75 9.90 11.22
C ASN A 66 -31.62 9.47 12.43
N ALA A 67 -31.40 8.28 13.00
CA ALA A 67 -32.12 7.81 14.19
C ALA A 67 -31.71 8.50 15.51
N GLY A 68 -30.65 9.33 15.53
CA GLY A 68 -30.16 10.01 16.75
C GLY A 68 -29.55 11.40 16.50
N ALA A 69 -29.96 12.05 15.40
CA ALA A 69 -29.35 13.31 14.91
C ALA A 69 -29.43 14.49 15.89
N ALA A 70 -30.46 14.53 16.73
CA ALA A 70 -30.66 15.63 17.68
C ALA A 70 -29.66 15.56 18.86
N ASP A 71 -29.50 14.40 19.49
CA ASP A 71 -28.71 14.27 20.72
C ASP A 71 -27.20 14.34 20.49
N THR A 72 -26.73 13.95 19.31
CA THR A 72 -25.29 13.84 19.05
C THR A 72 -24.72 15.07 18.33
N LYS A 73 -25.55 15.87 17.65
CA LYS A 73 -25.16 17.21 17.14
C LYS A 73 -24.72 18.15 18.28
N ALA A 74 -25.34 18.05 19.45
CA ALA A 74 -24.95 18.84 20.62
C ALA A 74 -23.58 18.42 21.18
N LYS A 75 -23.22 17.13 21.09
CA LYS A 75 -21.94 16.59 21.61
C LYS A 75 -20.75 16.86 20.69
N ALA A 76 -20.98 17.00 19.38
CA ALA A 76 -19.92 17.25 18.39
C ALA A 76 -19.69 18.75 18.09
N ARG A 77 -20.35 19.65 18.82
CA ARG A 77 -20.25 21.10 18.58
C ARG A 77 -18.95 21.65 19.16
N LEU A 78 -18.02 22.03 18.28
CA LEU A 78 -16.84 22.83 18.62
C LEU A 78 -16.87 24.16 17.84
N PRO A 79 -16.62 25.31 18.50
CA PRO A 79 -16.47 25.48 19.95
C PRO A 79 -17.80 25.30 20.71
N TYR A 80 -17.69 24.90 21.98
CA TYR A 80 -18.82 24.61 22.87
C TYR A 80 -19.72 25.83 23.07
N VAL A 81 -21.04 25.62 23.13
CA VAL A 81 -22.02 26.63 23.54
C VAL A 81 -23.05 25.99 24.46
N ALA A 82 -23.38 26.68 25.55
CA ALA A 82 -24.34 26.21 26.55
C ALA A 82 -25.74 26.03 25.93
N PRO A 83 -26.45 24.93 26.25
CA PRO A 83 -27.80 24.70 25.76
C PRO A 83 -28.79 25.69 26.40
N VAL A 84 -29.64 26.31 25.56
CA VAL A 84 -30.72 27.21 26.01
C VAL A 84 -32.00 26.37 26.17
N LYS A 85 -32.75 26.59 27.26
CA LYS A 85 -34.03 25.90 27.48
C LYS A 85 -35.07 26.39 26.45
N PRO A 86 -35.92 25.52 25.90
CA PRO A 86 -36.98 25.95 24.99
C PRO A 86 -38.00 26.81 25.72
N ASP A 87 -38.48 27.87 25.08
CA ASP A 87 -39.59 28.67 25.58
C ASP A 87 -40.88 27.85 25.51
N ILE A 88 -41.30 27.28 26.63
CA ILE A 88 -42.61 26.63 26.75
C ILE A 88 -43.63 27.75 27.01
N LYS A 89 -44.49 28.05 26.03
CA LYS A 89 -45.67 28.88 26.30
C LYS A 89 -46.59 28.14 27.27
N ALA A 90 -46.88 28.74 28.43
CA ALA A 90 -47.87 28.23 29.36
C ALA A 90 -49.23 28.15 28.65
N LYS A 91 -49.85 26.96 28.65
CA LYS A 91 -51.23 26.79 28.20
C LYS A 91 -52.16 27.42 29.24
N GLY A 92 -52.89 28.46 28.85
CA GLY A 92 -54.08 28.94 29.54
C GLY A 92 -55.30 28.10 29.19
#